data_AF-A0A372JGN8-F1
#
_entry.id   AF-A0A372JGN8-F1
#
_cell.length_a   1.000
_cell.length_b   1.000
_cell.length_c   1.000
_cell.angle_alpha   90.00
_cell.angle_beta   90.00
_cell.angle_gamma   90.00
#
_symmetry.space_group_name_H-M   'P 1'
#
loop_
_entity.id
_entity.type
_entity.pdbx_description
1 polymer ?
#
loop_
_entity_poly.entity_id
_entity_poly.type
_entity_poly.pdbx_seq_one_letter_code
_entity_poly.pdbx_strand_id
1 'polypeptide(L)' 'RPVPVPSPPASRRVRLPGGWTDVPVRARAAHAPGDTFDGPCVVTEPQCSLLVPPGWHGTVDDEGAILLEARP' A
#
# COMPACT_ATOMS: atom_id res chain seq x y z
N ARG A 1 -19.93 16.79 -16.68
CA ARG A 1 -18.66 16.14 -17.05
C ARG A 1 -18.09 15.49 -15.79
N PRO A 2 -17.80 14.18 -15.75
CA PRO A 2 -17.08 13.60 -14.61
C PRO A 2 -15.75 14.33 -14.43
N VAL A 3 -15.45 14.76 -13.21
CA VAL A 3 -14.12 15.30 -12.88
C VAL A 3 -13.15 14.12 -12.88
N PRO A 4 -12.03 14.17 -13.62
CA PRO A 4 -11.01 13.13 -13.52
C PRO A 4 -10.55 13.05 -12.06
N VAL A 5 -10.72 11.90 -11.43
CA VAL A 5 -10.12 11.62 -10.13
C VAL A 5 -8.62 11.51 -10.34
N PRO A 6 -7.79 12.35 -9.71
CA PRO A 6 -6.34 12.24 -9.85
C PRO A 6 -5.90 10.86 -9.35
N SER A 7 -5.15 10.14 -10.17
CA SER A 7 -4.50 8.90 -9.73
C SER A 7 -3.48 9.25 -8.65
N PRO A 8 -3.39 8.47 -7.55
CA PRO A 8 -2.29 8.63 -6.63
C PRO A 8 -0.97 8.48 -7.42
N PRO A 9 0.04 9.31 -7.14
CA PRO A 9 1.33 9.20 -7.81
C PRO A 9 1.99 7.89 -7.41
N ALA A 10 2.85 7.40 -8.30
CA ALA A 10 3.53 6.12 -8.16
C ALA A 10 4.33 5.99 -6.85
N SER A 11 4.75 7.10 -6.23
CA SER A 11 5.46 7.12 -4.94
C SER A 11 5.16 8.37 -4.10
N ARG A 12 5.48 8.27 -2.80
CA ARG A 12 5.40 9.35 -1.80
C ARG A 12 6.64 9.37 -0.91
N ARG A 13 7.09 10.56 -0.55
CA ARG A 13 8.12 10.76 0.49
C ARG A 13 7.51 10.51 1.87
N VAL A 14 7.96 9.47 2.55
CA VAL A 14 7.51 9.09 3.90
C VAL A 14 8.71 9.09 4.84
N ARG A 15 8.54 9.62 6.06
CA ARG A 15 9.58 9.54 7.09
C ARG A 15 9.46 8.21 7.81
N LEU A 16 10.41 7.31 7.57
CA LEU A 16 10.53 6.00 8.22
C LEU A 16 11.75 5.98 9.16
N PRO A 17 11.92 4.94 10.00
CA PRO A 17 13.21 4.69 10.63
C PRO A 17 14.33 4.67 9.58
N GLY A 18 15.41 5.41 9.82
CA GLY A 18 16.51 5.58 8.85
C GLY A 18 16.39 6.80 7.93
N GLY A 19 15.24 7.50 7.90
CA GLY A 19 15.11 8.80 7.24
C GLY A 19 13.93 8.92 6.27
N TRP A 20 13.99 9.93 5.41
CA TRP A 20 12.98 10.09 4.37
C TRP A 20 13.22 9.07 3.26
N THR A 21 12.19 8.30 2.92
CA THR A 21 12.22 7.26 1.91
C THR A 21 11.13 7.52 0.88
N ASP A 22 11.42 7.26 -0.40
CA ASP A 22 10.41 7.25 -1.46
C ASP A 22 9.71 5.89 -1.46
N VAL A 23 8.44 5.90 -1.06
CA VAL A 23 7.64 4.70 -0.82
C VAL A 23 6.61 4.57 -1.94
N PRO A 24 6.47 3.40 -2.60
CA PRO A 24 5.45 3.17 -3.60
C PRO A 24 4.04 3.40 -3.04
N VAL A 25 3.17 4.02 -3.83
CA VAL A 25 1.74 4.09 -3.52
C VAL A 25 0.97 3.15 -4.41
N ARG A 26 0.16 2.29 -3.80
CA ARG A 26 -0.66 1.29 -4.47
C ARG A 26 -2.12 1.60 -4.20
N ALA A 27 -2.95 1.62 -5.23
CA ALA A 27 -4.40 1.67 -5.01
C ALA A 27 -4.85 0.29 -4.53
N ARG A 28 -5.62 0.20 -3.43
CA ARG A 28 -6.20 -1.08 -2.98
C ARG A 28 -6.95 -1.78 -4.09
N ALA A 29 -7.70 -1.03 -4.90
CA ALA A 29 -8.51 -1.57 -5.99
C ALA A 29 -7.70 -2.24 -7.11
N ALA A 30 -6.37 -2.09 -7.12
CA ALA A 30 -5.48 -2.77 -8.05
C ALA A 30 -5.03 -4.15 -7.55
N HIS A 31 -5.43 -4.56 -6.33
CA HIS A 31 -5.08 -5.85 -5.75
C HIS A 31 -6.27 -6.81 -5.71
N ALA A 32 -6.10 -7.99 -6.29
CA ALA A 32 -7.04 -9.10 -6.28
C ALA A 32 -6.72 -10.09 -5.14
N PRO A 33 -7.67 -10.97 -4.76
CA PRO A 33 -7.37 -12.12 -3.90
C PRO A 33 -6.15 -12.92 -4.38
N GLY A 34 -5.27 -13.28 -3.44
CA GLY A 34 -4.00 -13.95 -3.71
C GLY A 34 -2.83 -13.02 -4.04
N ASP A 35 -3.07 -11.73 -4.31
CA ASP A 35 -1.97 -10.78 -4.52
C ASP A 35 -1.17 -10.58 -3.25
N THR A 36 0.14 -10.39 -3.43
CA THR A 36 1.08 -10.13 -2.34
C THR A 36 1.92 -8.90 -2.61
N PHE A 37 2.42 -8.28 -1.55
CA PHE A 37 3.34 -7.14 -1.63
C PHE A 37 4.20 -7.03 -0.37
N ASP A 38 5.46 -6.63 -0.56
CA ASP A 38 6.36 -6.33 0.55
C ASP A 38 6.35 -4.83 0.89
N GLY A 39 6.56 -4.51 2.16
CA GLY A 39 6.87 -3.17 2.60
C GLY A 39 8.34 -2.78 2.34
N PRO A 40 8.67 -1.46 2.30
CA PRO A 40 7.76 -0.35 2.57
C PRO A 40 6.86 -0.01 1.38
N CYS A 41 5.55 0.09 1.61
CA CYS A 41 4.60 0.66 0.65
C CYS A 41 3.43 1.36 1.35
N VAL A 42 2.71 2.24 0.65
CA VAL A 42 1.44 2.79 1.11
C VAL A 42 0.33 2.27 0.22
N VAL A 43 -0.66 1.61 0.81
CA VAL A 43 -1.89 1.20 0.11
C VAL A 43 -2.98 2.24 0.39
N THR A 44 -3.57 2.81 -0.66
CA THR A 44 -4.61 3.85 -0.54
C THR A 44 -5.96 3.36 -1.00
N GLU A 45 -6.98 3.75 -0.25
CA GLU A 45 -8.41 3.59 -0.52
C GLU A 45 -9.08 4.97 -0.39
N PRO A 46 -10.30 5.15 -0.93
CA PRO A 46 -11.01 6.42 -0.81
C PRO A 46 -11.15 6.97 0.62
N GLN A 47 -11.15 6.09 1.63
CA GLN A 47 -11.37 6.43 3.04
C GLN A 47 -10.23 5.98 3.97
N CYS A 48 -9.18 5.35 3.44
CA CYS A 48 -8.11 4.78 4.24
C CYS A 48 -6.76 4.89 3.53
N SER A 49 -5.70 4.98 4.32
CA SER A 49 -4.32 4.83 3.84
C SER A 49 -3.58 3.94 4.82
N LEU A 50 -3.11 2.79 4.32
CA LEU A 50 -2.38 1.79 5.08
C LEU A 50 -0.89 1.91 4.76
N LEU A 51 -0.07 2.23 5.76
CA LEU A 51 1.38 2.12 5.65
C LEU A 51 1.79 0.68 5.97
N VAL A 52 2.46 0.01 5.04
CA VAL A 52 3.13 -1.27 5.24
C VAL A 52 4.60 -0.96 5.53
N PRO A 53 5.12 -1.17 6.75
CA PRO A 53 6.50 -0.81 7.11
C PRO A 53 7.54 -1.73 6.44
N PRO A 54 8.84 -1.35 6.43
CA PRO A 54 9.92 -2.27 6.07
C PRO A 54 9.88 -3.54 6.93
N GLY A 55 10.16 -4.69 6.32
CA GLY A 55 10.13 -6.00 7.01
C GLY A 55 8.72 -6.55 7.22
N TRP A 56 7.70 -6.00 6.57
CA TRP A 56 6.34 -6.55 6.59
C TRP A 56 5.95 -7.08 5.21
N HIS A 57 5.10 -8.09 5.22
CA HIS A 57 4.50 -8.68 4.02
C HIS A 57 2.98 -8.59 4.10
N GLY A 58 2.37 -8.19 2.99
CA GLY A 58 0.93 -8.17 2.83
C GLY A 58 0.45 -9.23 1.84
N THR A 59 -0.64 -9.89 2.19
CA THR A 59 -1.39 -10.81 1.32
C THR A 59 -2.84 -10.38 1.29
N VAL A 60 -3.46 -10.37 0.12
CA VAL A 60 -4.92 -10.22 0.00
C VAL A 60 -5.54 -11.61 0.11
N ASP A 61 -6.33 -11.86 1.14
CA ASP A 61 -7.03 -13.14 1.30
C ASP A 61 -8.20 -13.29 0.31
N ASP A 62 -8.86 -14.45 0.37
CA ASP A 62 -9.95 -14.80 -0.55
C ASP A 62 -11.18 -13.88 -0.38
N GLU A 63 -11.38 -13.33 0.82
CA GLU A 63 -12.42 -12.35 1.15
C GLU A 63 -12.02 -10.92 0.78
N GLY A 64 -10.76 -10.68 0.40
CA GLY A 64 -10.24 -9.38 0.04
C GLY A 64 -9.75 -8.54 1.22
N ALA A 65 -9.61 -9.09 2.42
CA ALA A 65 -8.88 -8.41 3.48
C ALA A 65 -7.37 -8.41 3.17
N ILE A 66 -6.67 -7.37 3.62
CA ILE A 66 -5.20 -7.36 3.61
C ILE A 66 -4.72 -7.92 4.95
N LEU A 67 -4.08 -9.07 4.92
CA LEU A 67 -3.39 -9.66 6.05
C LEU A 67 -1.94 -9.18 6.04
N LEU A 68 -1.49 -8.58 7.15
CA LEU A 68 -0.12 -8.10 7.31
C LEU A 68 0.64 -8.96 8.32
N GLU A 69 1.79 -9.46 7.91
CA GLU A 69 2.69 -10.25 8.74
C GLU A 69 4.06 -9.59 8.83
N ALA A 70 4.60 -9.49 10.04
CA ALA A 70 5.99 -9.10 10.23
C ALA A 70 6.90 -10.26 9.82
N ARG A 71 7.80 -10.01 8.86
CA ARG A 71 8.86 -10.94 8.49
C ARG A 71 10.14 -10.54 9.25
N PRO A 72 10.69 -11.44 10.08
CA PRO A 72 11.93 -11.19 10.80
C PRO A 72 13.14 -11.02 9.86
#